data_AF-A0A1B8QFN5-F1
#
_entry.id   AF-A0A1B8QFN5-F1
#
_cell.length_a   1.000
_cell.length_b   1.000
_cell.length_c   1.000
_cell.angle_alpha   90.00
_cell.angle_beta   90.00
_cell.angle_gamma   90.00
#
_symmetry.space_group_name_H-M   'P 1'
#
loop_
_entity.id
_entity.type
_entity.pdbx_description
1 polymer ?
#
loop_
_entity_poly.entity_id
_entity_poly.type
_entity_poly.pdbx_seq_one_letter_code
_entity_poly.pdbx_strand_id
1 'polypeptide(L)'
;MLAVALVATTGLVLPVQAAVYRSVDSAGNVTYTDSPTTAYHHSQDSQKITLMDALTSKNTASVSHNTHPSPTVSGNSRTTDARSNDPNSRIGQQGDYQIAIQSPAADMVYRRPAQSIDIAVEVRPSLKPGDRLVYRVNGKHIATTQDTHYQISTLDFVPEHYTLTVEIQNVKGAVIASTSRSFYVLQNTALLRQKRQAAAEQAAYNRLPWYQKMLVRRNTN
;
A
#
# COMPACT_ATOMS: atom_id res chain seq x y z
N MET A 1 11.51 -0.41 -57.67
CA MET A 1 11.30 -1.23 -56.46
C MET A 1 11.05 -0.29 -55.30
N LEU A 2 9.80 -0.21 -54.83
CA LEU A 2 9.36 0.74 -53.80
C LEU A 2 9.07 -0.06 -52.53
N ALA A 3 9.93 0.07 -51.51
CA ALA A 3 9.76 -0.58 -50.23
C ALA A 3 9.08 0.40 -49.26
N VAL A 4 7.80 0.16 -48.97
CA VAL A 4 7.05 0.88 -47.93
C VAL A 4 7.33 0.15 -46.60
N ALA A 5 8.08 0.80 -45.72
CA ALA A 5 8.32 0.32 -44.36
C ALA A 5 7.10 0.65 -43.48
N LEU A 6 6.35 -0.38 -43.09
CA LEU A 6 5.24 -0.28 -42.15
C LEU A 6 5.81 -0.22 -40.72
N VAL A 7 5.85 0.98 -40.12
CA VAL A 7 6.20 1.16 -38.70
C VAL A 7 4.98 0.80 -37.87
N ALA A 8 4.99 -0.40 -37.28
CA ALA A 8 4.00 -0.81 -36.30
C ALA A 8 4.35 -0.18 -34.93
N THR A 9 3.76 0.97 -34.60
CA THR A 9 3.79 1.54 -33.25
C THR A 9 2.85 0.74 -32.35
N THR A 10 3.42 -0.16 -31.54
CA THR A 10 2.72 -0.84 -30.45
C THR A 10 2.49 0.13 -29.30
N GLY A 11 1.24 0.57 -29.13
CA GLY A 11 0.81 1.40 -28.01
C GLY A 11 0.80 0.61 -26.70
N LEU A 12 1.66 1.01 -25.76
CA LEU A 12 1.65 0.51 -24.38
C LEU A 12 0.47 1.16 -23.63
N VAL A 13 -0.62 0.43 -23.43
CA VAL A 13 -1.75 0.90 -22.61
C VAL A 13 -1.36 0.72 -21.14
N LEU A 14 -1.01 1.80 -20.47
CA LEU A 14 -0.80 1.79 -19.02
C LEU A 14 -2.16 1.87 -18.32
N PRO A 15 -2.47 0.99 -17.35
CA PRO A 15 -3.65 1.14 -16.53
C PRO A 15 -3.46 2.38 -15.63
N VAL A 16 -4.21 3.45 -15.92
CA VAL A 16 -4.41 4.55 -14.96
C VAL A 16 -5.47 4.10 -13.98
N GLN A 17 -5.07 3.90 -12.72
CA GLN A 17 -6.03 3.82 -11.62
C GLN A 17 -6.36 5.26 -11.22
N ALA A 18 -7.59 5.70 -11.49
CA ALA A 18 -8.05 7.04 -11.17
C ALA A 18 -9.00 7.00 -9.96
N ALA A 19 -8.74 7.86 -8.98
CA ALA A 19 -9.65 8.03 -7.85
C ALA A 19 -10.90 8.80 -8.29
N VAL A 20 -12.07 8.45 -7.75
CA VAL A 20 -13.35 9.08 -8.14
C VAL A 20 -13.76 10.07 -7.06
N TYR A 21 -14.14 11.28 -7.45
CA TYR A 21 -14.56 12.36 -6.55
C TYR A 21 -16.05 12.57 -6.68
N ARG A 22 -16.74 12.70 -5.55
CA ARG A 22 -18.13 13.12 -5.46
C ARG A 22 -18.18 14.56 -4.93
N SER A 23 -18.82 15.47 -5.65
CA SER A 23 -19.03 16.85 -5.22
C SER A 23 -20.52 17.19 -5.15
N VAL A 24 -20.91 18.00 -4.17
CA VAL A 24 -22.27 18.56 -4.05
C VAL A 24 -22.22 20.07 -4.24
N ASP A 25 -23.04 20.63 -5.13
CA ASP A 25 -23.09 22.09 -5.33
C ASP A 25 -23.95 22.82 -4.27
N SER A 26 -24.21 24.11 -4.46
CA SER A 26 -25.09 24.90 -3.59
C SER A 26 -26.58 24.56 -3.73
N ALA A 27 -26.99 24.01 -4.87
CA ALA A 27 -28.36 23.58 -5.15
C ALA A 27 -28.65 22.15 -4.67
N GLY A 28 -27.62 21.41 -4.25
CA GLY A 28 -27.71 20.02 -3.80
C GLY A 28 -27.48 18.99 -4.91
N ASN A 29 -27.08 19.39 -6.11
CA ASN A 29 -26.79 18.47 -7.21
C ASN A 29 -25.47 17.75 -6.98
N VAL A 30 -25.44 16.45 -7.33
CA VAL A 30 -24.29 15.57 -7.15
C VAL A 30 -23.59 15.32 -8.48
N THR A 31 -22.29 15.55 -8.52
CA THR A 31 -21.44 15.28 -9.69
C THR A 31 -20.28 14.37 -9.32
N TYR A 32 -19.97 13.41 -10.19
CA TYR A 32 -18.83 12.51 -10.07
C TYR A 32 -17.78 12.82 -11.13
N THR A 33 -16.52 12.84 -10.76
CA THR A 33 -15.40 13.16 -11.66
C THR A 33 -14.12 12.48 -11.21
N ASP A 34 -13.18 12.26 -12.11
CA ASP A 34 -11.84 11.71 -11.83
C ASP A 34 -10.80 12.79 -11.49
N SER A 35 -11.17 14.07 -11.60
CA SER A 35 -10.29 15.20 -11.32
C SER A 35 -10.68 15.94 -10.03
N PRO A 36 -9.73 16.15 -9.10
CA PRO A 36 -10.01 16.90 -7.88
C PRO A 36 -10.34 18.36 -8.18
N THR A 37 -9.70 18.93 -9.21
CA THR A 37 -9.89 20.32 -9.60
C THR A 37 -11.28 20.56 -10.17
N THR A 38 -11.79 19.63 -10.99
CA THR A 38 -13.16 19.72 -11.53
C THR A 38 -14.20 19.56 -10.41
N ALA A 39 -13.96 18.65 -9.44
CA ALA A 39 -14.82 18.51 -8.27
C ALA A 39 -14.89 19.81 -7.44
N TYR A 40 -13.75 20.50 -7.30
CA TYR A 40 -13.69 21.79 -6.64
C TYR A 40 -14.38 22.91 -7.43
N HIS A 41 -14.23 22.97 -8.76
CA HIS A 41 -14.95 23.95 -9.58
C HIS A 41 -16.47 23.80 -9.50
N HIS A 42 -16.97 22.57 -9.36
CA HIS A 42 -18.41 22.30 -9.24
C HIS A 42 -18.99 22.70 -7.88
N SER A 43 -18.32 22.33 -6.78
CA SER A 43 -18.82 22.58 -5.42
C SER A 43 -18.44 23.95 -4.85
N GLN A 44 -17.29 24.49 -5.29
CA GLN A 44 -16.61 25.68 -4.74
C GLN A 44 -16.30 25.61 -3.23
N ASP A 45 -16.51 24.44 -2.62
CA ASP A 45 -16.37 24.19 -1.19
C ASP A 45 -15.78 22.79 -0.97
N SER A 46 -14.58 22.74 -0.41
CA SER A 46 -13.86 21.50 -0.12
C SER A 46 -14.60 20.61 0.89
N GLN A 47 -15.44 21.18 1.75
CA GLN A 47 -16.28 20.44 2.70
C GLN A 47 -17.36 19.60 2.00
N LYS A 48 -17.70 19.93 0.75
CA LYS A 48 -18.70 19.22 -0.05
C LYS A 48 -18.09 18.22 -1.04
N ILE A 49 -16.78 17.95 -0.92
CA ILE A 49 -16.07 16.98 -1.76
C ILE A 49 -15.77 15.73 -0.92
N THR A 50 -16.15 14.58 -1.44
CA THR A 50 -15.84 13.27 -0.85
C THR A 50 -15.04 12.45 -1.87
N LEU A 51 -13.91 11.91 -1.43
CA LEU A 51 -13.14 10.96 -2.22
C LEU A 51 -13.82 9.59 -2.14
N MET A 52 -14.18 9.03 -3.29
CA MET A 52 -14.65 7.66 -3.45
C MET A 52 -13.44 6.83 -3.86
N ASP A 53 -12.93 6.04 -2.91
CA ASP A 53 -11.75 5.22 -3.17
C ASP A 53 -12.06 4.23 -4.29
N ALA A 54 -11.18 4.17 -5.29
CA ALA A 54 -11.34 3.28 -6.43
C ALA A 54 -11.00 1.88 -5.97
N LEU A 55 -12.03 1.05 -5.77
CA LEU A 55 -11.95 -0.35 -5.35
C LEU A 55 -10.84 -1.10 -6.10
N THR A 56 -9.64 -1.15 -5.53
CA THR A 56 -8.59 -2.07 -5.96
C THR A 56 -8.84 -3.39 -5.24
N SER A 57 -9.09 -4.45 -6.02
CA SER A 57 -9.41 -5.78 -5.50
C SER A 57 -8.33 -6.30 -4.54
N LYS A 58 -8.62 -6.29 -3.23
CA LYS A 58 -8.93 -7.51 -2.44
C LYS A 58 -9.41 -7.16 -1.03
N ASN A 59 -10.73 -7.30 -0.92
CA ASN A 59 -11.52 -7.83 0.19
C ASN A 59 -11.92 -6.94 1.39
N THR A 60 -13.22 -6.64 1.36
CA THR A 60 -14.20 -6.50 2.45
C THR A 60 -14.00 -5.38 3.45
N ALA A 61 -14.74 -4.30 3.17
CA ALA A 61 -15.38 -3.49 4.20
C ALA A 61 -16.01 -4.39 5.28
N SER A 62 -15.71 -4.10 6.54
CA SER A 62 -16.60 -4.37 7.64
C SER A 62 -16.76 -3.08 8.42
N VAL A 63 -17.92 -2.48 8.17
CA VAL A 63 -18.51 -1.40 8.94
C VAL A 63 -18.46 -1.78 10.42
N SER A 64 -17.91 -0.87 11.22
CA SER A 64 -17.92 -0.92 12.68
C SER A 64 -19.35 -0.92 13.23
N HIS A 65 -19.68 -1.89 14.07
CA HIS A 65 -20.69 -1.77 15.13
C HIS A 65 -20.21 -2.60 16.34
N ASN A 66 -20.13 -1.94 17.51
CA ASN A 66 -19.77 -2.45 18.84
C ASN A 66 -20.52 -3.76 19.22
N THR A 67 -20.05 -4.64 20.09
CA THR A 67 -19.75 -4.49 21.54
C THR A 67 -19.14 -5.79 22.10
N HIS A 68 -18.43 -5.67 23.24
CA HIS A 68 -18.33 -6.65 24.36
C HIS A 68 -16.91 -7.23 24.62
N PRO A 69 -16.54 -7.55 25.88
CA PRO A 69 -15.61 -6.78 26.70
C PRO A 69 -14.27 -7.51 26.91
N SER A 70 -13.19 -6.77 27.12
CA SER A 70 -11.94 -7.35 27.65
C SER A 70 -11.96 -7.30 29.18
N PRO A 71 -11.55 -8.37 29.89
CA PRO A 71 -11.43 -8.34 31.34
C PRO A 71 -10.23 -7.49 31.77
N THR A 72 -10.50 -6.61 32.73
CA THR A 72 -9.55 -5.84 33.52
C THR A 72 -8.57 -6.76 34.25
N VAL A 73 -7.27 -6.55 34.06
CA VAL A 73 -6.29 -6.81 35.13
C VAL A 73 -5.51 -5.52 35.37
N SER A 74 -5.68 -5.06 36.60
CA SER A 74 -5.08 -3.89 37.21
C SER A 74 -3.56 -4.03 37.34
N GLY A 75 -2.84 -2.97 36.97
CA GLY A 75 -1.40 -2.84 37.16
C GLY A 75 -1.03 -1.36 37.20
N ASN A 76 -1.27 -0.71 38.34
CA ASN A 76 -0.88 0.67 38.59
C ASN A 76 0.63 0.86 38.42
N SER A 77 1.05 1.78 37.55
CA SER A 77 2.36 2.43 37.63
C SER A 77 2.33 3.79 36.93
N ARG A 78 2.57 4.80 37.76
CA ARG A 78 2.74 6.24 37.52
C ARG A 78 3.32 6.67 36.16
N THR A 79 2.63 7.64 35.58
CA THR A 79 3.14 8.82 34.83
C THR A 79 4.64 8.89 34.59
N THR A 80 5.04 8.74 33.32
CA THR A 80 6.03 9.62 32.69
C THR A 80 5.66 9.76 31.21
N ASP A 81 5.62 11.00 30.73
CA ASP A 81 5.45 11.36 29.33
C ASP A 81 6.52 10.67 28.46
N ALA A 82 6.17 9.53 27.88
CA ALA A 82 6.99 8.89 26.86
C ALA A 82 6.73 9.59 25.53
N ARG A 83 7.38 10.74 25.36
CA ARG A 83 7.68 11.29 24.04
C ARG A 83 8.56 10.25 23.35
N SER A 84 7.96 9.43 22.50
CA SER A 84 8.66 8.52 21.60
C SER A 84 9.49 9.35 20.61
N ASN A 85 10.64 9.84 21.06
CA ASN A 85 11.68 10.33 20.18
C ASN A 85 12.32 9.12 19.52
N ASP A 86 11.63 8.52 18.55
CA ASP A 86 12.29 7.70 17.55
C ASP A 86 13.06 8.65 16.63
N PRO A 87 14.41 8.66 16.67
CA PRO A 87 15.23 9.57 15.89
C PRO A 87 15.09 9.36 14.37
N ASN A 88 14.34 8.34 13.91
CA ASN A 88 14.13 8.06 12.50
C ASN A 88 12.70 8.32 11.99
N SER A 89 11.84 8.91 12.82
CA SER A 89 10.55 9.46 12.39
C SER A 89 10.73 10.89 11.90
N ARG A 90 11.12 11.01 10.62
CA ARG A 90 11.18 12.30 9.94
C ARG A 90 9.78 12.88 9.83
N ILE A 91 9.48 13.86 10.68
CA ILE A 91 8.23 14.60 10.62
C ILE A 91 8.32 15.56 9.43
N GLY A 92 7.44 15.37 8.45
CA GLY A 92 7.23 16.32 7.37
C GLY A 92 6.37 17.47 7.87
N GLN A 93 6.87 18.70 7.79
CA GLN A 93 6.09 19.91 8.10
C GLN A 93 6.23 20.89 6.95
N GLN A 94 5.13 21.07 6.24
CA GLN A 94 4.95 22.16 5.29
C GLN A 94 3.44 22.49 5.33
N GLY A 95 3.08 23.77 5.40
CA GLY A 95 1.70 24.20 5.68
C GLY A 95 1.20 23.82 7.09
N ASP A 96 -0.11 23.63 7.24
CA ASP A 96 -0.80 23.41 8.53
C ASP A 96 -0.68 21.97 9.07
N TYR A 97 -0.09 21.04 8.31
CA TYR A 97 -0.08 19.62 8.64
C TYR A 97 1.30 19.15 9.10
N GLN A 98 1.29 18.28 10.10
CA GLN A 98 2.40 17.43 10.49
C GLN A 98 2.09 16.00 10.03
N ILE A 99 3.02 15.39 9.32
CA ILE A 99 2.90 14.01 8.85
C ILE A 99 4.11 13.18 9.26
N ALA A 100 3.86 11.98 9.76
CA ALA A 100 4.90 11.02 10.14
C ALA A 100 4.53 9.62 9.67
N ILE A 101 5.49 8.92 9.06
CA ILE A 101 5.33 7.49 8.74
C ILE A 101 5.61 6.70 10.02
N GLN A 102 4.67 5.86 10.44
CA GLN A 102 4.80 4.96 11.58
C GLN A 102 5.24 3.56 11.13
N SER A 103 4.68 3.08 10.02
CA SER A 103 5.09 1.83 9.36
C SER A 103 5.23 2.07 7.85
N PRO A 104 6.24 1.51 7.17
CA PRO A 104 7.32 0.64 7.70
C PRO A 104 8.19 1.36 8.73
N ALA A 105 8.85 0.61 9.61
CA ALA A 105 9.95 1.19 10.39
C ALA A 105 11.07 1.61 9.44
N ALA A 106 11.91 2.56 9.86
CA ALA A 106 13.00 3.01 9.01
C ALA A 106 13.96 1.86 8.70
N ASP A 107 14.30 1.71 7.42
CA ASP A 107 15.18 0.66 6.89
C ASP A 107 14.67 -0.77 7.15
N MET A 108 13.36 -0.93 7.37
CA MET A 108 12.74 -2.23 7.59
C MET A 108 12.92 -3.14 6.37
N VAL A 109 13.14 -4.43 6.63
CA VAL A 109 13.40 -5.44 5.59
C VAL A 109 12.22 -6.40 5.46
N TYR A 110 11.66 -6.47 4.26
CA TYR A 110 10.59 -7.40 3.90
C TYR A 110 11.10 -8.52 2.99
N ARG A 111 10.47 -9.69 3.06
CA ARG A 111 10.81 -10.88 2.27
C ARG A 111 9.66 -11.29 1.36
N ARG A 112 9.92 -11.24 0.05
CA ARG A 112 9.00 -11.75 -0.96
C ARG A 112 9.12 -13.28 -1.12
N PRO A 113 8.05 -14.00 -1.49
CA PRO A 113 6.71 -13.51 -1.86
C PRO A 113 5.67 -13.49 -0.72
N ALA A 114 6.04 -13.90 0.49
CA ALA A 114 5.07 -14.32 1.51
C ALA A 114 4.63 -13.19 2.46
N GLN A 115 5.20 -11.98 2.35
CA GLN A 115 4.90 -10.87 3.25
C GLN A 115 4.14 -9.74 2.55
N SER A 116 3.34 -9.04 3.34
CA SER A 116 2.77 -7.73 2.99
C SER A 116 3.56 -6.63 3.69
N ILE A 117 3.53 -5.43 3.11
CA ILE A 117 4.10 -4.23 3.72
C ILE A 117 2.92 -3.39 4.20
N ASP A 118 2.80 -3.26 5.52
CA ASP A 118 1.80 -2.41 6.15
C ASP A 118 2.33 -0.97 6.21
N ILE A 119 1.59 -0.05 5.61
CA ILE A 119 1.86 1.38 5.66
C ILE A 119 0.90 1.99 6.66
N ALA A 120 1.46 2.67 7.66
CA ALA A 120 0.71 3.40 8.67
C ALA A 120 1.30 4.79 8.80
N VAL A 121 0.43 5.80 8.75
CA VAL A 121 0.81 7.21 8.77
C VAL A 121 0.06 7.91 9.89
N GLU A 122 0.73 8.84 10.54
CA GLU A 122 0.10 9.76 11.48
C GLU A 122 0.04 11.15 10.85
N VAL A 123 -1.15 11.77 10.93
CA VAL A 123 -1.39 13.12 10.40
C VAL A 123 -2.02 13.98 11.49
N ARG A 124 -1.47 15.17 11.72
CA ARG A 124 -1.98 16.14 12.71
C ARG A 124 -2.06 17.55 12.10
N PRO A 125 -3.22 18.24 12.16
CA PRO A 125 -4.53 17.72 12.56
C PRO A 125 -5.05 16.68 11.56
N SER A 126 -6.19 16.04 11.84
CA SER A 126 -6.86 15.17 10.86
C SER A 126 -7.08 15.89 9.54
N LEU A 127 -7.02 15.15 8.42
CA LEU A 127 -7.21 15.72 7.08
C LEU A 127 -8.54 16.48 6.99
N LYS A 128 -8.46 17.71 6.49
CA LYS A 128 -9.63 18.51 6.11
C LYS A 128 -10.35 17.79 4.96
N PRO A 129 -11.68 17.88 4.89
CA PRO A 129 -12.43 17.39 3.74
C PRO A 129 -11.88 17.93 2.42
N GLY A 130 -11.74 17.02 1.44
CA GLY A 130 -11.15 17.29 0.14
C GLY A 130 -9.61 17.20 0.06
N ASP A 131 -8.89 17.31 1.18
CA ASP A 131 -7.47 16.97 1.24
C ASP A 131 -7.28 15.44 1.20
N ARG A 132 -6.12 14.97 0.75
CA ARG A 132 -5.85 13.54 0.55
C ARG A 132 -4.39 13.17 0.73
N LEU A 133 -4.15 11.92 1.10
CA LEU A 133 -2.84 11.30 1.10
C LEU A 133 -2.54 10.67 -0.26
N VAL A 134 -1.33 10.89 -0.74
CA VAL A 134 -0.81 10.27 -1.96
C VAL A 134 0.41 9.45 -1.60
N TYR A 135 0.30 8.15 -1.78
CA TYR A 135 1.35 7.18 -1.50
C TYR A 135 2.15 6.90 -2.76
N ARG A 136 3.48 7.01 -2.65
CA ARG A 136 4.41 6.73 -3.75
C ARG A 136 5.55 5.84 -3.27
N VAL A 137 5.99 4.92 -4.11
CA VAL A 137 7.22 4.14 -3.89
C VAL A 137 8.19 4.41 -5.03
N ASN A 138 9.39 4.92 -4.73
CA ASN A 138 10.36 5.40 -5.72
C ASN A 138 9.72 6.37 -6.75
N GLY A 139 8.84 7.26 -6.27
CA GLY A 139 8.09 8.21 -7.09
C GLY A 139 6.88 7.64 -7.85
N LYS A 140 6.80 6.31 -8.01
CA LYS A 140 5.64 5.64 -8.63
C LYS A 140 4.43 5.72 -7.71
N HIS A 141 3.31 6.19 -8.25
CA HIS A 141 2.03 6.25 -7.55
C HIS A 141 1.54 4.85 -7.20
N ILE A 142 1.12 4.69 -5.94
CA ILE A 142 0.55 3.45 -5.40
C ILE A 142 -0.94 3.65 -5.10
N ALA A 143 -1.29 4.71 -4.37
CA ALA A 143 -2.64 4.96 -3.93
C ALA A 143 -2.89 6.46 -3.66
N THR A 144 -4.15 6.86 -3.78
CA THR A 144 -4.65 8.17 -3.37
C THR A 144 -5.88 7.94 -2.52
N THR A 145 -5.82 8.25 -1.23
CA THR A 145 -6.90 7.97 -0.27
C THR A 145 -6.90 9.00 0.85
N GLN A 146 -7.95 9.01 1.67
CA GLN A 146 -7.97 9.72 2.95
C GLN A 146 -7.54 8.82 4.11
N ASP A 147 -7.41 7.51 3.87
CA ASP A 147 -7.00 6.54 4.87
C ASP A 147 -5.52 6.68 5.21
N THR A 148 -5.22 6.63 6.51
CA THR A 148 -3.86 6.66 7.04
C THR A 148 -3.20 5.28 7.07
N HIS A 149 -3.94 4.23 6.71
CA HIS A 149 -3.48 2.86 6.65
C HIS A 149 -3.66 2.31 5.23
N TYR A 150 -2.62 1.65 4.71
CA TYR A 150 -2.65 1.02 3.41
C TYR A 150 -1.74 -0.21 3.40
N GLN A 151 -2.07 -1.21 2.60
CA GLN A 151 -1.28 -2.44 2.53
C GLN A 151 -0.87 -2.73 1.09
N ILE A 152 0.41 -3.03 0.88
CA ILE A 152 0.95 -3.42 -0.42
C ILE A 152 1.57 -4.82 -0.35
N SER A 153 1.50 -5.54 -1.47
CA SER A 153 2.07 -6.88 -1.59
C SER A 153 3.56 -6.83 -1.95
N THR A 154 4.40 -7.64 -1.31
CA THR A 154 5.81 -7.78 -1.72
C THR A 154 5.99 -8.46 -3.09
N LEU A 155 4.92 -8.99 -3.68
CA LEU A 155 4.93 -9.56 -5.03
C LEU A 155 5.13 -8.51 -6.13
N ASP A 156 4.64 -7.30 -5.90
CA ASP A 156 4.70 -6.19 -6.86
C ASP A 156 6.09 -5.52 -6.90
N PHE A 157 7.00 -5.96 -6.03
CA PHE A 157 8.34 -5.42 -5.86
C PHE A 157 9.41 -6.47 -6.19
N VAL A 158 10.46 -6.02 -6.87
CA VAL A 158 11.69 -6.79 -7.04
C VAL A 158 12.61 -6.60 -5.82
N PRO A 159 13.53 -7.53 -5.53
CA PRO A 159 14.48 -7.36 -4.44
C PRO A 159 15.37 -6.13 -4.64
N GLU A 160 15.13 -5.06 -3.88
CA GLU A 160 15.85 -3.78 -3.97
C GLU A 160 15.60 -2.92 -2.72
N HIS A 161 16.25 -1.76 -2.67
CA HIS A 161 15.95 -0.66 -1.76
C HIS A 161 14.85 0.23 -2.36
N TYR A 162 13.91 0.63 -1.51
CA TYR A 162 12.77 1.47 -1.89
C TYR A 162 12.62 2.64 -0.93
N THR A 163 12.12 3.76 -1.47
CA THR A 163 11.73 4.94 -0.72
C THR A 163 10.23 5.12 -0.82
N LEU A 164 9.53 4.95 0.28
CA LEU A 164 8.14 5.36 0.45
C LEU A 164 8.10 6.88 0.63
N THR A 165 7.30 7.57 -0.17
CA THR A 165 6.97 8.98 -0.01
C THR A 165 5.47 9.09 0.20
N VAL A 166 5.08 9.82 1.23
CA VAL A 166 3.68 10.16 1.52
C VAL A 166 3.53 11.66 1.45
N GLU A 167 2.63 12.10 0.58
CA GLU A 167 2.31 13.52 0.36
C GLU A 167 0.88 13.79 0.80
N ILE A 168 0.65 14.95 1.43
CA ILE A 168 -0.69 15.50 1.59
C ILE A 168 -0.92 16.47 0.44
N GLN A 169 -1.98 16.25 -0.34
CA GLN A 169 -2.38 17.15 -1.41
C GLN A 169 -3.72 17.80 -1.08
N ASN A 170 -3.83 19.10 -1.35
CA ASN A 170 -5.08 19.81 -1.19
C ASN A 170 -6.04 19.56 -2.37
N VAL A 171 -7.27 20.08 -2.27
CA VAL A 171 -8.30 20.00 -3.33
C VAL A 171 -7.86 20.55 -4.69
N LYS A 172 -6.89 21.47 -4.73
CA LYS A 172 -6.33 22.04 -5.96
C LYS A 172 -5.17 21.21 -6.53
N GLY A 173 -4.79 20.12 -5.85
CA GLY A 173 -3.69 19.25 -6.22
C GLY A 173 -2.30 19.74 -5.79
N ALA A 174 -2.21 20.81 -5.01
CA ALA A 174 -0.93 21.26 -4.47
C ALA A 174 -0.49 20.36 -3.32
N VAL A 175 0.77 19.93 -3.33
CA VAL A 175 1.40 19.23 -2.21
C VAL A 175 1.62 20.24 -1.09
N ILE A 176 0.97 20.01 0.05
CA ILE A 176 1.04 20.89 1.21
C ILE A 176 1.98 20.35 2.27
N ALA A 177 2.08 19.03 2.46
CA ALA A 177 3.08 18.40 3.34
C ALA A 177 3.62 17.12 2.70
N SER A 178 4.84 16.72 3.06
CA SER A 178 5.45 15.49 2.56
C SER A 178 6.44 14.90 3.55
N THR A 179 6.53 13.58 3.60
CA THR A 179 7.57 12.85 4.33
C THR A 179 7.98 11.59 3.55
N SER A 180 9.19 11.09 3.80
CA SER A 180 9.74 9.91 3.14
C SER A 180 10.43 8.98 4.10
N ARG A 181 10.39 7.68 3.79
CA ARG A 181 11.06 6.62 4.55
C ARG A 181 11.55 5.49 3.65
N SER A 182 12.75 5.00 3.93
CA SER A 182 13.37 3.86 3.25
C SER A 182 12.90 2.51 3.82
N PHE A 183 12.83 1.52 2.94
CA PHE A 183 12.67 0.10 3.30
C PHE A 183 13.33 -0.78 2.24
N TYR A 184 13.52 -2.06 2.56
CA TYR A 184 14.13 -3.04 1.66
C TYR A 184 13.21 -4.20 1.37
N VAL A 185 13.31 -4.75 0.17
CA VAL A 185 12.67 -6.02 -0.20
C VAL A 185 13.77 -7.00 -0.58
N LEU A 186 13.72 -8.21 -0.01
CA LEU A 186 14.66 -9.30 -0.30
C LEU A 186 13.92 -10.54 -0.79
N GLN A 187 14.60 -11.35 -1.59
CA GLN A 187 14.08 -12.66 -1.97
C GLN A 187 14.17 -13.65 -0.80
N ASN A 188 13.10 -14.42 -0.58
CA ASN A 188 13.17 -15.57 0.33
C ASN A 188 13.93 -16.74 -0.34
N THR A 189 15.26 -16.74 -0.19
CA THR A 189 16.14 -17.77 -0.75
C THR A 189 16.00 -19.13 -0.07
N ALA A 190 15.59 -19.17 1.21
CA ALA A 190 15.32 -20.42 1.93
C ALA A 190 14.13 -21.16 1.31
N LEU A 191 13.03 -20.46 1.07
CA LEU A 191 11.85 -21.02 0.39
C LEU A 191 12.21 -21.50 -1.03
N LEU A 192 13.05 -20.76 -1.74
CA LEU A 192 13.52 -21.19 -3.08
C LEU A 192 14.34 -22.48 -3.02
N ARG A 193 15.24 -22.62 -2.03
CA ARG A 193 16.04 -23.84 -1.83
C ARG A 193 15.17 -25.03 -1.50
N GLN A 194 14.21 -24.87 -0.58
CA GLN A 194 13.27 -25.93 -0.19
C GLN A 194 12.45 -26.42 -1.40
N LYS A 195 11.91 -25.49 -2.21
CA LYS A 195 11.17 -25.86 -3.44
C LYS A 195 12.02 -26.64 -4.44
N ARG A 196 13.30 -26.27 -4.60
CA ARG A 196 14.23 -26.99 -5.49
C ARG A 196 14.55 -28.39 -4.98
N GLN A 197 14.77 -28.55 -3.68
CA GLN A 197 15.04 -29.86 -3.06
C GLN A 197 13.85 -30.79 -3.20
N ALA A 198 12.64 -30.33 -2.86
CA ALA A 198 11.43 -31.12 -3.02
C ALA A 198 11.17 -31.53 -4.48
N ALA A 199 11.43 -30.64 -5.44
CA ALA A 199 11.33 -30.97 -6.87
C ALA A 199 12.38 -32.00 -7.31
N ALA A 200 13.62 -31.90 -6.79
CA ALA A 200 14.68 -32.85 -7.08
C ALA A 200 14.39 -34.23 -6.47
N GLU A 201 13.88 -34.29 -5.24
CA GLU A 201 13.42 -35.51 -4.58
C GLU A 201 12.26 -36.15 -5.34
N GLN A 202 11.26 -35.36 -5.76
CA GLN A 202 10.16 -35.84 -6.57
C GLN A 202 10.64 -36.37 -7.93
N ALA A 203 11.59 -35.68 -8.57
CA ALA A 203 12.18 -36.13 -9.82
C ALA A 203 13.01 -37.41 -9.63
N ALA A 204 13.76 -37.53 -8.53
CA ALA A 204 14.50 -38.72 -8.17
C ALA A 204 13.54 -39.90 -7.94
N TYR A 205 12.48 -39.69 -7.14
CA TYR A 205 11.42 -40.67 -6.92
C TYR A 205 10.78 -41.11 -8.24
N ASN A 206 10.43 -40.17 -9.11
CA ASN A 206 9.80 -40.47 -10.40
C ASN A 206 10.70 -41.33 -11.30
N ARG A 207 12.03 -41.14 -11.23
CA ARG A 207 13.03 -41.93 -11.98
C ARG A 207 13.26 -43.34 -11.41
N LEU A 208 12.83 -43.63 -10.18
CA LEU A 208 12.99 -44.96 -9.59
C LEU A 208 12.15 -46.02 -10.36
N PRO A 209 12.68 -47.23 -10.57
CA PRO A 209 11.90 -48.38 -10.99
C PRO A 209 10.76 -48.70 -10.00
N TRP A 210 9.68 -49.33 -10.50
CA TRP A 210 8.45 -49.57 -9.72
C TRP A 210 8.66 -50.34 -8.41
N TYR A 211 9.63 -51.27 -8.36
CA TYR A 211 9.92 -52.07 -7.17
C TYR A 211 10.59 -51.24 -6.05
N GLN A 212 11.43 -50.25 -6.39
CA GLN A 212 12.03 -49.33 -5.41
C GLN A 212 10.98 -48.35 -4.85
N LYS A 213 10.02 -47.93 -5.67
CA LYS A 213 8.91 -47.07 -5.24
C LYS A 213 8.03 -47.75 -4.17
N MET A 214 7.81 -49.06 -4.29
CA MET A 214 7.07 -49.87 -3.32
C MET A 214 7.76 -49.95 -1.95
N LEU A 215 9.10 -50.03 -1.92
CA LEU A 215 9.88 -50.03 -0.68
C LEU A 215 9.82 -48.69 0.04
N VAL A 216 9.93 -47.57 -0.69
CA VAL A 216 9.79 -46.22 -0.12
C VAL A 216 8.42 -46.02 0.54
N ARG A 217 7.34 -46.47 -0.12
CA ARG A 217 5.96 -46.37 0.41
C ARG A 217 5.74 -47.14 1.72
N ARG A 218 6.45 -48.26 1.92
CA ARG A 218 6.31 -49.10 3.11
C ARG A 218 7.00 -48.51 4.35
N ASN A 219 8.02 -47.66 4.16
CA ASN A 219 8.80 -47.06 5.25
C ASN A 219 8.25 -45.71 5.75
N THR A 220 7.23 -45.15 5.11
CA THR A 220 6.64 -43.83 5.46
C THR A 220 5.27 -43.92 6.15
N ASN A 221 4.85 -45.11 6.59
CA ASN A 221 3.67 -45.34 7.45
C ASN A 221 4.14 -45.76 8.85
#